data_AF-A0A1H8LB25-F1
#
_entry.id   AF-A0A1H8LB25-F1
#
_cell.length_a   1.000
_cell.length_b   1.000
_cell.length_c   1.000
_cell.angle_alpha   90.00
_cell.angle_beta   90.00
_cell.angle_gamma   90.00
#
_symmetry.space_group_name_H-M   'P 1'
#
loop_
_entity.id
_entity.type
_entity.pdbx_description
1 polymer ?
#
loop_
_entity_poly.entity_id
_entity_poly.type
_entity_poly.pdbx_seq_one_letter_code
_entity_poly.pdbx_strand_id
1 'polypeptide(L)'
;MNGLLRELVAAHRIVRHQEVAATLEPLRLPAEGVPLWGVESVAVEHGYYAPDPAGRPAIIVPVADDGRLIDLAATGLASRRIATRTGLGVILGQYALDGALVDQVPLPLFRDPIEQQCPQQALHVQCSKSAAVGTLA
;
A
#
# COMPACT_ATOMS: atom_id res chain seq x y z
N MET A 1 17.13 2.15 19.15
CA MET A 1 16.25 2.84 18.18
C MET A 1 16.03 1.88 17.00
N ASN A 2 14.78 1.48 16.74
CA ASN A 2 14.41 0.49 15.72
C ASN A 2 14.85 0.97 14.31
N GLY A 3 15.43 0.09 13.49
CA GLY A 3 15.92 0.41 12.15
C GLY A 3 14.82 0.97 11.23
N LEU A 4 13.62 0.41 11.30
CA LEU A 4 12.46 0.87 10.51
C LEU A 4 12.05 2.31 10.88
N LEU A 5 12.03 2.62 12.19
CA LEU A 5 11.70 3.97 12.63
C LEU A 5 12.75 4.99 12.17
N ARG A 6 14.03 4.61 12.18
CA ARG A 6 15.10 5.48 11.67
C ARG A 6 14.92 5.75 10.17
N GLU A 7 14.62 4.72 9.39
CA GLU A 7 14.35 4.82 7.96
C GLU A 7 13.14 5.74 7.69
N LEU A 8 12.02 5.51 8.38
CA LEU A 8 10.82 6.36 8.27
C LEU A 8 11.09 7.83 8.63
N VAL A 9 11.86 8.09 9.68
CA VAL A 9 12.24 9.45 10.08
C VAL A 9 13.13 10.10 9.03
N ALA A 10 14.05 9.34 8.41
CA ALA A 10 14.90 9.86 7.33
C ALA A 10 14.05 10.23 6.10
N ALA A 11 13.15 9.33 5.68
CA ALA A 11 12.22 9.60 4.58
C ALA A 11 11.28 10.77 4.87
N HIS A 12 10.80 10.92 6.12
CA HIS A 12 9.93 12.03 6.52
C HIS A 12 10.65 13.39 6.45
N ARG A 13 11.96 13.44 6.74
CA ARG A 13 12.73 14.70 6.61
C ARG A 13 12.76 15.20 5.16
N ILE A 14 12.74 14.31 4.18
CA ILE A 14 12.73 14.68 2.75
C ILE A 14 11.42 15.38 2.39
N VAL A 15 10.28 14.90 2.92
CA VAL A 15 8.96 15.53 2.71
C VAL A 15 8.94 16.98 3.20
N ARG A 16 9.70 17.29 4.26
CA ARG A 16 9.80 18.63 4.83
C ARG A 16 10.72 19.57 4.05
N HIS A 17 11.43 19.06 3.04
CA HIS A 17 12.23 19.91 2.15
C HIS A 17 11.31 20.74 1.25
N GLN A 18 11.55 22.05 1.15
CA GLN A 18 10.62 23.00 0.52
C GLN A 18 10.26 22.62 -0.94
N GLU A 19 11.25 22.16 -1.71
CA GLU A 19 11.05 21.72 -3.11
C GLU A 19 10.18 20.46 -3.22
N VAL A 20 10.34 19.53 -2.28
CA VAL A 20 9.58 18.29 -2.23
C VAL A 20 8.15 18.58 -1.75
N ALA A 21 8.01 19.39 -0.71
CA ALA A 21 6.72 19.83 -0.20
C ALA A 21 5.87 20.52 -1.29
N ALA A 22 6.48 21.41 -2.08
CA ALA A 22 5.80 22.06 -3.20
C ALA A 22 5.33 21.06 -4.28
N THR A 23 6.11 20.00 -4.53
CA THR A 23 5.76 18.95 -5.49
C THR A 23 4.61 18.04 -4.98
N LEU A 24 4.49 17.90 -3.66
CA LEU A 24 3.49 17.05 -3.01
C LEU A 24 2.19 17.80 -2.67
N GLU A 25 2.19 19.13 -2.74
CA GLU A 25 1.03 19.99 -2.45
C GLU A 25 -0.25 19.58 -3.21
N PRO A 26 -0.20 19.23 -4.52
CA PRO A 26 -1.37 18.75 -5.25
C PRO A 26 -1.95 17.44 -4.72
N LEU A 27 -1.14 16.62 -4.04
CA LEU A 27 -1.58 15.34 -3.45
C LEU A 27 -2.30 15.52 -2.12
N ARG A 28 -2.30 16.74 -1.55
CA ARG A 28 -2.92 17.08 -0.25
C ARG A 28 -2.50 16.14 0.88
N LEU A 29 -1.27 15.62 0.82
CA LEU A 29 -0.72 14.78 1.88
C LEU A 29 -0.22 15.68 3.02
N PRO A 30 -0.55 15.37 4.29
CA PRO A 30 -0.12 16.20 5.42
C PRO A 30 1.38 16.07 5.64
N ALA A 31 2.15 17.13 5.38
CA ALA A 31 3.61 17.13 5.57
C ALA A 31 4.05 17.26 7.04
N GLU A 32 3.11 17.56 7.95
CA GLU A 32 3.35 17.75 9.38
C GLU A 32 2.41 16.88 10.22
N GLY A 33 2.86 16.52 11.42
CA GLY A 33 2.06 15.76 12.37
C GLY A 33 2.07 14.25 12.14
N VAL A 34 0.97 13.59 12.56
CA VAL A 34 0.75 12.14 12.42
C VAL A 34 -0.39 11.88 11.44
N PRO A 35 -0.35 10.75 10.70
CA PRO A 35 0.67 9.70 10.74
C PRO A 35 2.00 10.15 10.10
N LEU A 36 3.12 9.64 10.62
CA LEU A 36 4.42 9.82 9.97
C LEU A 36 4.44 9.06 8.64
N TRP A 37 4.90 9.69 7.59
CA TRP A 37 5.19 9.10 6.28
C TRP A 37 6.35 9.86 5.64
N GLY A 38 6.96 9.30 4.61
CA GLY A 38 8.13 9.88 3.98
C GLY A 38 8.17 9.68 2.48
N VAL A 39 9.21 10.21 1.86
CA VAL A 39 9.57 9.94 0.47
C VAL A 39 11.02 9.49 0.44
N GLU A 40 11.31 8.45 -0.35
CA GLU A 40 12.66 7.94 -0.55
C GLU A 40 12.80 7.34 -1.94
N SER A 41 14.02 7.31 -2.47
CA SER A 41 14.34 6.55 -3.68
C SER A 41 14.61 5.09 -3.31
N VAL A 42 13.95 4.17 -4.00
CA VAL A 42 13.99 2.74 -3.68
C VAL A 42 14.18 1.88 -4.93
N ALA A 43 14.86 0.76 -4.75
CA ALA A 43 14.83 -0.37 -5.65
C ALA A 43 13.76 -1.35 -5.18
N VAL A 44 13.00 -1.93 -6.11
CA VAL A 44 11.95 -2.92 -5.80
C VAL A 44 12.27 -4.22 -6.51
N GLU A 45 12.36 -5.31 -5.75
CA GLU A 45 12.62 -6.65 -6.24
C GLU A 45 11.75 -7.66 -5.49
N HIS A 46 11.07 -8.55 -6.21
CA HIS A 46 10.24 -9.61 -5.61
C HIS A 46 9.19 -9.14 -4.58
N GLY A 47 8.64 -7.93 -4.73
CA GLY A 47 7.66 -7.37 -3.79
C GLY A 47 8.28 -6.75 -2.53
N TYR A 48 9.61 -6.75 -2.43
CA TYR A 48 10.36 -6.08 -1.39
C TYR A 48 11.04 -4.82 -1.92
N TYR A 49 11.26 -3.85 -1.03
CA TYR A 49 12.06 -2.68 -1.38
C TYR A 49 13.31 -2.55 -0.52
N ALA A 50 14.31 -1.90 -1.09
CA ALA A 50 15.48 -1.41 -0.39
C ALA A 50 15.72 0.07 -0.75
N PRO A 51 16.20 0.91 0.19
CA PRO A 51 16.67 2.25 -0.12
C PRO A 51 17.77 2.19 -1.19
N ASP A 52 17.63 2.98 -2.23
CA ASP A 52 18.59 3.08 -3.33
C ASP A 52 18.58 4.52 -3.86
N PRO A 53 19.67 5.29 -3.69
CA PRO A 53 19.76 6.66 -4.21
C PRO A 53 19.57 6.77 -5.73
N ALA A 54 19.91 5.71 -6.49
CA ALA A 54 19.68 5.62 -7.93
C ALA A 54 18.30 5.01 -8.28
N GLY A 55 17.55 4.60 -7.26
CA GLY A 55 16.24 3.98 -7.36
C GLY A 55 15.14 4.95 -7.77
N ARG A 56 13.92 4.44 -7.83
CA ARG A 56 12.73 5.23 -8.19
C ARG A 56 12.12 5.86 -6.95
N PRO A 57 11.58 7.08 -7.03
CA PRO A 57 10.94 7.73 -5.89
C PRO A 57 9.65 7.00 -5.49
N ALA A 58 9.48 6.80 -4.19
CA ALA A 58 8.34 6.15 -3.59
C ALA A 58 7.89 6.88 -2.31
N ILE A 59 6.59 6.79 -2.03
CA ILE A 59 6.02 7.18 -0.73
C ILE A 59 6.27 6.02 0.23
N ILE A 60 6.87 6.32 1.38
CA ILE A 60 7.15 5.37 2.45
C ILE A 60 6.12 5.57 3.57
N VAL A 61 5.36 4.54 3.91
CA VAL A 61 4.37 4.57 4.98
C VAL A 61 4.65 3.51 6.05
N PRO A 62 4.33 3.79 7.32
CA PRO A 62 4.40 2.80 8.38
C PRO A 62 3.33 1.72 8.16
N VAL A 63 3.72 0.47 8.36
CA VAL A 63 2.78 -0.63 8.57
C VAL A 63 2.79 -0.94 10.06
N ALA A 64 1.63 -0.80 10.69
CA ALA A 64 1.49 -0.97 12.12
C ALA A 64 0.45 -2.04 12.47
N ASP A 65 0.73 -2.78 13.54
CA ASP A 65 -0.18 -3.74 14.17
C ASP A 65 -0.25 -3.44 15.67
N ASP A 66 -1.46 -3.32 16.21
CA ASP A 66 -1.73 -2.86 17.59
C ASP A 66 -0.90 -1.62 18.01
N GLY A 67 -0.81 -0.63 17.12
CA GLY A 67 -0.07 0.61 17.35
C GLY A 67 1.46 0.47 17.35
N ARG A 68 1.99 -0.71 17.02
CA ARG A 68 3.42 -0.98 16.90
C ARG A 68 3.83 -1.00 15.45
N LEU A 69 4.92 -0.30 15.12
CA LEU A 69 5.54 -0.35 13.80
C LEU A 69 6.13 -1.75 13.56
N ILE A 70 5.53 -2.52 12.65
CA ILE A 70 5.96 -3.88 12.30
C ILE A 70 6.69 -3.93 10.96
N ASP A 71 6.39 -3.03 10.03
CA ASP A 71 7.02 -2.98 8.71
C ASP A 71 6.95 -1.56 8.12
N LEU A 72 7.52 -1.40 6.93
CA LEU A 72 7.30 -0.24 6.07
C LEU A 72 6.82 -0.70 4.71
N ALA A 73 6.01 0.13 4.05
CA ALA A 73 5.60 -0.08 2.67
C ALA A 73 6.01 1.12 1.80
N ALA A 74 6.60 0.81 0.65
CA ALA A 74 6.95 1.77 -0.38
C ALA A 74 5.93 1.69 -1.52
N THR A 75 5.30 2.82 -1.84
CA THR A 75 4.41 2.96 -3.01
C THR A 75 5.12 3.81 -4.07
N GLY A 76 5.50 3.19 -5.18
CA GLY A 76 6.18 3.90 -6.28
C GLY A 76 5.27 4.97 -6.89
N LEU A 77 5.77 6.20 -7.06
CA LEU A 77 4.94 7.33 -7.53
C LEU A 77 4.41 7.11 -8.96
N ALA A 78 5.23 6.56 -9.85
CA ALA A 78 4.84 6.31 -11.24
C ALA A 78 4.09 4.98 -11.42
N SER A 79 4.58 3.92 -10.76
CA SER A 79 4.06 2.56 -10.98
C SER A 79 2.86 2.23 -10.10
N ARG A 80 2.66 2.98 -9.00
CA ARG A 80 1.73 2.67 -7.90
C ARG A 80 1.93 1.26 -7.31
N ARG A 81 3.05 0.61 -7.63
CA ARG A 81 3.40 -0.70 -7.08
C ARG A 81 3.77 -0.50 -5.63
N ILE A 82 3.20 -1.36 -4.79
CA ILE A 82 3.49 -1.42 -3.36
C ILE A 82 4.52 -2.52 -3.14
N ALA A 83 5.54 -2.24 -2.33
CA ALA A 83 6.53 -3.20 -1.90
C ALA A 83 6.80 -3.01 -0.41
N THR A 84 7.03 -4.10 0.31
CA THR A 84 7.26 -4.07 1.77
C THR A 84 8.75 -4.09 2.10
N ARG A 85 9.14 -3.58 3.27
CA ARG A 85 10.56 -3.60 3.68
C ARG A 85 10.99 -4.98 4.14
N THR A 86 10.14 -5.66 4.91
CA THR A 86 10.46 -6.96 5.54
C THR A 86 9.45 -8.06 5.21
N GLY A 87 8.30 -7.71 4.61
CA GLY A 87 7.24 -8.68 4.28
C GLY A 87 6.37 -9.08 5.46
N LEU A 88 6.50 -8.35 6.58
CA LEU A 88 5.63 -8.53 7.75
C LEU A 88 4.27 -7.85 7.52
N GLY A 89 4.24 -6.79 6.72
CA GLY A 89 2.99 -6.18 6.26
C GLY A 89 2.32 -7.01 5.17
N VAL A 90 1.05 -7.37 5.36
CA VAL A 90 0.26 -7.98 4.29
C VAL A 90 -0.30 -6.89 3.38
N ILE A 91 0.04 -6.95 2.09
CA ILE A 91 -0.64 -6.17 1.07
C ILE A 91 -1.98 -6.86 0.78
N LEU A 92 -3.08 -6.21 1.16
CA LEU A 92 -4.42 -6.73 0.91
C LEU A 92 -4.63 -6.98 -0.59
N GLY A 93 -5.14 -8.16 -0.92
CA GLY A 93 -5.35 -8.61 -2.30
C GLY A 93 -4.12 -9.26 -2.96
N GLN A 94 -2.91 -9.16 -2.40
CA GLN A 94 -1.71 -9.77 -2.98
C GLN A 94 -1.83 -11.30 -3.03
N TYR A 95 -2.23 -11.95 -1.94
CA TYR A 95 -2.45 -13.40 -1.93
C TYR A 95 -3.54 -13.85 -2.90
N ALA A 96 -4.57 -13.03 -3.10
CA ALA A 96 -5.63 -13.33 -4.04
C ALA A 96 -5.15 -13.20 -5.49
N LEU A 97 -4.29 -12.22 -5.78
CA LEU A 97 -3.60 -12.08 -7.06
C LEU A 97 -2.64 -13.25 -7.31
N ASP A 98 -1.83 -13.60 -6.33
CA ASP A 98 -0.89 -14.71 -6.42
C ASP A 98 -1.62 -16.03 -6.66
N GLY A 99 -2.72 -16.28 -5.92
CA GLY A 99 -3.60 -17.44 -6.14
C GLY A 99 -4.24 -17.43 -7.53
N ALA A 100 -4.82 -16.31 -7.95
CA ALA A 100 -5.41 -16.18 -9.29
C ALA A 100 -4.39 -16.41 -10.43
N LEU A 101 -3.14 -15.97 -10.25
CA LEU A 101 -2.05 -16.19 -11.20
C LEU A 101 -1.64 -17.67 -11.26
N VAL A 102 -1.49 -18.32 -10.11
CA VAL A 102 -1.12 -19.75 -10.03
C VAL A 102 -2.23 -20.62 -10.63
N ASP A 103 -3.48 -20.34 -10.28
CA ASP A 103 -4.64 -21.14 -10.67
C ASP A 103 -5.21 -20.74 -12.04
N GLN A 104 -4.68 -19.68 -12.67
CA GLN A 104 -5.15 -19.09 -13.92
C GLN A 104 -6.66 -18.76 -13.91
N VAL A 105 -7.16 -18.27 -12.78
CA VAL A 105 -8.58 -17.93 -12.62
C VAL A 105 -8.79 -16.40 -12.64
N PRO A 106 -9.94 -15.91 -13.17
CA PRO A 106 -10.28 -14.49 -13.10
C PRO A 106 -10.43 -14.04 -11.64
N LEU A 107 -9.76 -12.95 -11.26
CA LEU A 107 -9.94 -12.33 -9.95
C LEU A 107 -11.00 -11.20 -10.03
N PRO A 108 -12.13 -11.30 -9.30
CA PRO A 108 -13.12 -10.22 -9.29
C PRO A 108 -12.53 -8.96 -8.63
N LEU A 109 -12.58 -7.86 -9.38
CA LEU A 109 -12.23 -6.54 -8.87
C LEU A 109 -13.47 -5.93 -8.22
N PHE A 110 -13.38 -5.66 -6.92
CA PHE A 110 -14.42 -5.01 -6.16
C PHE A 110 -14.22 -3.50 -6.22
N ARG A 111 -15.33 -2.76 -6.22
CA ARG A 111 -15.27 -1.29 -6.26
C ARG A 111 -14.81 -0.73 -4.92
N ASP A 112 -15.12 -1.42 -3.84
CA ASP A 112 -14.67 -1.11 -2.49
C ASP A 112 -13.72 -2.23 -2.00
N PRO A 113 -12.48 -1.90 -1.58
CA PRO A 113 -11.53 -2.90 -1.08
C PRO A 113 -12.00 -3.60 0.20
N ILE A 114 -12.96 -3.04 0.94
CA ILE A 114 -13.57 -3.68 2.12
C ILE A 114 -14.49 -4.84 1.70
N GLU A 115 -15.08 -4.79 0.50
CA GLU A 115 -15.93 -5.89 -0.02
C GLU A 115 -15.14 -7.20 -0.16
N GLN A 116 -13.81 -7.12 -0.31
CA GLN A 116 -12.91 -8.29 -0.36
C GLN A 116 -12.79 -9.04 0.97
N GLN A 117 -13.21 -8.47 2.10
CA GLN A 117 -13.13 -9.12 3.42
C GLN A 117 -14.23 -10.17 3.66
N CYS A 118 -15.17 -10.33 2.73
CA CYS A 118 -16.32 -11.23 2.86
C CYS A 118 -16.25 -12.60 2.10
N PRO A 119 -15.11 -13.31 1.93
CA PRO A 119 -15.11 -14.51 1.09
C PRO A 119 -15.38 -15.84 1.82
N GLN A 120 -15.78 -15.87 3.11
CA GLN A 120 -15.93 -17.16 3.84
C GLN A 120 -17.27 -17.43 4.54
N GLN A 121 -18.32 -16.61 4.40
CA GLN A 121 -19.65 -16.94 4.96
C GLN A 121 -20.74 -17.27 3.92
N ALA A 122 -20.43 -17.28 2.63
CA ALA A 122 -21.43 -17.54 1.59
C ALA A 122 -21.78 -19.02 1.35
N LEU A 123 -21.59 -19.91 2.33
CA LEU A 123 -22.13 -21.28 2.28
C LEU A 123 -23.38 -21.47 3.12
N HIS A 124 -23.77 -20.53 3.98
CA HIS A 124 -25.09 -20.56 4.61
C HIS A 124 -25.53 -19.14 4.98
N VAL A 125 -26.78 -18.84 4.65
CA VAL A 125 -27.57 -17.63 4.97
C VAL A 125 -27.70 -16.63 3.82
N GLN A 126 -28.92 -16.62 3.29
CA GLN A 126 -29.48 -15.71 2.30
C GLN A 126 -29.26 -14.25 2.69
N CYS A 127 -28.56 -13.49 1.84
CA CYS A 127 -28.68 -12.04 1.80
C CYS A 127 -29.54 -11.67 0.58
N SER A 128 -30.82 -11.45 0.84
CA SER A 128 -31.82 -11.06 -0.13
C SER A 128 -31.62 -9.61 -0.58
N LYS A 129 -31.71 -9.38 -1.91
CA LYS A 129 -32.02 -8.11 -2.62
C LYS A 129 -30.94 -7.01 -2.44
N SER A 130 -30.37 -6.41 -3.48
CA SER A 130 -30.91 -6.02 -4.78
C SER A 130 -29.72 -5.80 -5.74
N ALA A 131 -29.63 -6.59 -6.81
CA ALA A 131 -28.67 -6.35 -7.88
C ALA A 131 -29.28 -5.36 -8.89
N ALA A 132 -28.80 -4.12 -8.90
CA ALA A 132 -28.98 -3.26 -10.07
C ALA A 132 -27.91 -3.65 -11.09
N VAL A 133 -28.29 -4.49 -12.05
CA VAL A 133 -27.48 -4.87 -13.20
C VAL A 133 -27.40 -3.66 -14.13
N GLY A 134 -26.24 -3.01 -14.19
CA GLY A 134 -25.91 -2.02 -15.21
C GLY A 134 -25.12 -2.68 -16.33
N THR A 135 -25.81 -3.05 -17.41
CA THR A 135 -25.18 -3.45 -18.69
C THR A 135 -24.60 -2.21 -19.35
N LEU A 136 -23.29 -2.21 -19.62
CA LEU A 136 -22.65 -1.20 -20.47
C LEU A 136 -23.01 -1.50 -21.93
N ALA A 137 -23.63 -0.51 -22.59
CA ALA A 137 -23.72 -0.39 -24.05
C ALA A 137 -22.60 0.55 -24.53
#